data_AF-A0A1G6R3D0-F1
#
_entry.id   AF-A0A1G6R3D0-F1
#
_cell.length_a   1.000
_cell.length_b   1.000
_cell.length_c   1.000
_cell.angle_alpha   90.00
_cell.angle_beta   90.00
_cell.angle_gamma   90.00
#
_symmetry.space_group_name_H-M   'P 1'
#
loop_
_entity.id
_entity.type
_entity.pdbx_description
1 polymer ?
#
loop_
_entity_poly.entity_id
_entity_poly.type
_entity_poly.pdbx_seq_one_letter_code
_entity_poly.pdbx_strand_id
1 'polypeptide(L)'
;MANIIYIQDYCSSIISTRSSISVFQNEMNLENCRSYVFDFTNIHFISRAFADELYKFIKSQSLEVSFCHANENILAIYNAVKNTSENTHQDYEYIPVTRFNSNEELSQFLSIV
;
A
#
# COMPACT_ATOMS: atom_id res chain seq x y z
N MET A 1 -18.75 -12.86 14.53
CA MET A 1 -17.58 -12.69 15.40
C MET A 1 -16.42 -12.28 14.52
N ALA A 2 -15.68 -11.24 14.88
CA ALA A 2 -14.51 -10.83 14.13
C ALA A 2 -13.29 -11.66 14.56
N ASN A 3 -12.45 -12.07 13.61
CA ASN A 3 -11.22 -12.79 13.91
C ASN A 3 -10.09 -11.79 14.15
N ILE A 4 -9.30 -12.03 15.20
CA ILE A 4 -8.16 -11.16 15.53
C ILE A 4 -6.89 -11.75 14.91
N ILE A 5 -6.14 -10.91 14.20
CA ILE A 5 -4.84 -11.24 13.64
C ILE A 5 -3.79 -10.43 14.40
N TYR A 6 -2.95 -11.12 15.17
CA TYR A 6 -1.84 -10.52 15.90
C TYR A 6 -0.64 -10.33 14.98
N ILE A 7 -0.40 -9.10 14.52
CA ILE A 7 0.63 -8.83 13.49
C ILE A 7 2.03 -9.18 13.97
N GLN A 8 2.30 -9.03 15.28
CA GLN A 8 3.59 -9.38 15.90
C GLN A 8 3.97 -10.86 15.75
N ASP A 9 3.00 -11.76 15.56
CA ASP A 9 3.25 -13.20 15.41
C ASP A 9 3.85 -13.51 14.03
N TYR A 10 3.70 -12.58 13.08
CA TYR A 10 4.10 -12.76 11.68
C TYR A 10 5.19 -11.78 11.23
N CYS A 11 5.28 -10.62 11.89
CA CYS A 11 6.12 -9.51 11.47
C CYS A 11 6.92 -8.95 12.64
N SER A 12 8.10 -8.41 12.33
CA SER A 12 8.88 -7.61 13.27
C SER A 12 8.17 -6.30 13.64
N SER A 13 8.62 -5.65 14.71
CA SER A 13 8.08 -4.37 15.18
C SER A 13 8.16 -3.22 14.15
N ILE A 14 9.00 -3.38 13.13
CA ILE A 14 9.09 -2.49 11.97
C ILE A 14 8.77 -3.32 10.73
N ILE A 15 7.74 -2.94 9.98
CA ILE A 15 7.27 -3.66 8.79
C ILE A 15 7.55 -2.82 7.56
N SER A 16 8.58 -3.17 6.79
CA SER A 16 9.03 -2.36 5.66
C SER A 16 8.72 -2.95 4.29
N THR A 17 8.45 -4.25 4.19
CA THR A 17 8.35 -4.96 2.92
C THR A 17 6.91 -5.26 2.51
N ARG A 18 6.67 -5.31 1.19
CA ARG A 18 5.37 -5.68 0.61
C ARG A 18 4.99 -7.14 0.89
N SER A 19 6.00 -8.02 0.90
CA SER A 19 5.83 -9.47 1.08
C SER A 19 5.41 -9.86 2.48
N SER A 20 5.50 -8.98 3.49
CA SER A 20 5.06 -9.29 4.86
C SER A 20 3.59 -9.67 4.95
N ILE A 21 2.76 -9.24 4.00
CA ILE A 21 1.33 -9.53 4.01
C ILE A 21 1.03 -10.99 3.67
N SER A 22 1.78 -11.59 2.75
CA SER A 22 1.57 -12.99 2.39
C SER A 22 1.81 -13.94 3.56
N VAL A 23 2.53 -13.50 4.59
CA VAL A 23 2.86 -14.30 5.77
C VAL A 23 1.60 -14.61 6.58
N PHE A 24 0.71 -13.64 6.78
CA PHE A 24 -0.53 -13.86 7.55
C PHE A 24 -1.77 -14.09 6.68
N GLN A 25 -1.70 -13.83 5.37
CA GLN A 25 -2.82 -14.13 4.45
C GLN A 25 -3.22 -15.61 4.46
N ASN A 26 -2.25 -16.52 4.52
CA ASN A 26 -2.50 -17.96 4.49
C ASN A 26 -3.21 -18.47 5.75
N GLU A 27 -3.08 -17.75 6.86
CA GLU A 27 -3.71 -18.08 8.13
C GLU A 27 -5.14 -17.50 8.25
N MET A 28 -5.52 -16.59 7.34
CA MET A 28 -6.85 -16.01 7.33
C MET A 28 -7.84 -16.96 6.63
N ASN A 29 -8.88 -17.37 7.36
CA ASN A 29 -9.98 -18.15 6.79
C ASN A 29 -10.97 -17.22 6.04
N LEU A 30 -10.58 -16.84 4.82
CA LEU A 30 -11.33 -15.90 3.98
C LEU A 30 -12.70 -16.43 3.52
N GLU A 31 -12.92 -17.74 3.53
CA GLU A 31 -14.20 -18.34 3.12
C GLU A 31 -15.29 -18.18 4.18
N ASN A 32 -14.92 -18.28 5.47
CA ASN A 32 -15.89 -18.33 6.57
C ASN A 32 -15.95 -17.03 7.39
N CYS A 33 -14.98 -16.13 7.23
CA CYS A 33 -14.94 -14.88 7.96
C CYS A 33 -14.53 -13.73 7.05
N ARG A 34 -15.33 -12.66 7.09
CA ARG A 34 -15.07 -11.40 6.37
C ARG A 34 -14.73 -10.23 7.29
N SER A 35 -14.82 -10.42 8.60
CA SER A 35 -14.62 -9.37 9.60
C SER A 35 -13.37 -9.66 10.41
N TYR A 36 -12.37 -8.78 10.32
CA TYR A 36 -11.06 -8.97 10.95
C TYR A 36 -10.64 -7.76 11.79
N VAL A 37 -9.93 -8.04 12.88
CA VAL A 37 -9.25 -7.02 13.69
C VAL A 37 -7.76 -7.25 13.55
N PHE A 38 -7.03 -6.28 12.99
CA PHE A 38 -5.57 -6.33 12.97
C PHE A 38 -5.02 -5.70 14.25
N ASP A 39 -4.34 -6.50 15.05
CA ASP A 39 -3.71 -6.07 16.28
C ASP A 39 -2.23 -5.70 16.03
N PHE A 40 -1.93 -4.43 16.21
CA PHE A 40 -0.60 -3.84 16.04
C PHE A 40 0.17 -3.72 17.36
N THR A 41 -0.19 -4.49 18.38
CA THR A 41 0.61 -4.62 19.61
C THR A 41 2.06 -4.94 19.24
N ASN A 42 3.01 -4.24 19.87
CA ASN A 42 4.45 -4.33 19.61
C ASN A 42 4.90 -3.99 18.17
N ILE A 43 4.01 -3.40 17.35
CA ILE A 43 4.38 -2.80 16.07
C ILE A 43 4.53 -1.30 16.25
N HIS A 44 5.71 -0.79 15.88
CA HIS A 44 6.06 0.62 16.02
C HIS A 44 5.93 1.36 14.69
N PHE A 45 6.14 0.68 13.56
CA PHE A 45 6.15 1.32 12.25
C PHE A 45 5.71 0.37 11.14
N ILE A 46 4.99 0.92 10.15
CA ILE A 46 4.72 0.28 8.87
C ILE A 46 5.19 1.18 7.72
N SER A 47 5.74 0.62 6.66
CA SER A 47 6.07 1.40 5.47
C SER A 47 4.83 1.68 4.63
N ARG A 48 4.90 2.72 3.79
CA ARG A 48 3.90 2.98 2.76
C ARG A 48 3.69 1.77 1.84
N ALA A 49 4.77 1.08 1.47
CA ALA A 49 4.70 -0.09 0.59
C ALA A 49 3.90 -1.23 1.22
N PHE A 50 4.07 -1.49 2.52
CA PHE A 50 3.24 -2.44 3.25
C PHE A 50 1.79 -1.97 3.33
N ALA A 51 1.55 -0.71 3.71
CA ALA A 51 0.21 -0.14 3.82
C ALA A 51 -0.57 -0.21 2.48
N ASP A 52 0.09 0.06 1.36
CA ASP A 52 -0.47 -0.07 0.00
C ASP A 52 -0.97 -1.49 -0.26
N GLU A 53 -0.15 -2.50 0.00
CA GLU A 53 -0.54 -3.89 -0.23
C GLU A 53 -1.61 -4.35 0.76
N LEU A 54 -1.61 -3.84 2.00
CA LEU A 54 -2.60 -4.17 3.02
C LEU A 54 -3.97 -3.62 2.61
N TYR A 55 -4.00 -2.37 2.19
CA TYR A 55 -5.21 -1.74 1.68
C TYR A 55 -5.76 -2.47 0.43
N LYS A 56 -4.90 -2.82 -0.53
CA LYS A 56 -5.30 -3.59 -1.72
C LYS A 56 -5.85 -4.97 -1.35
N PHE A 57 -5.23 -5.65 -0.40
CA PHE A 57 -5.69 -6.96 0.07
C PHE A 57 -7.09 -6.85 0.70
N ILE A 58 -7.27 -5.92 1.65
CA ILE A 58 -8.55 -5.63 2.30
C ILE A 58 -9.65 -5.36 1.26
N LYS A 59 -9.35 -4.50 0.28
CA LYS A 59 -10.31 -4.10 -0.75
C LYS A 59 -10.64 -5.25 -1.71
N SER A 60 -9.64 -5.98 -2.18
CA SER A 60 -9.85 -7.09 -3.14
C SER A 60 -10.67 -8.24 -2.54
N GLN A 61 -10.49 -8.50 -1.24
CA GLN A 61 -11.24 -9.53 -0.52
C GLN A 61 -12.55 -9.02 0.09
N SER A 62 -12.89 -7.73 -0.07
CA SER A 62 -14.08 -7.10 0.51
C SER A 62 -14.20 -7.34 2.02
N LEU A 63 -13.09 -7.20 2.74
CA LEU A 63 -13.03 -7.43 4.18
C LEU A 63 -13.55 -6.22 4.96
N GLU A 64 -14.33 -6.49 5.98
CA GLU A 64 -14.61 -5.54 7.05
C GLU A 64 -13.45 -5.60 8.05
N VAL A 65 -12.76 -4.49 8.25
CA VAL A 65 -11.53 -4.47 9.06
C VAL A 65 -11.47 -3.29 9.99
N SER A 66 -10.98 -3.56 11.19
CA SER A 66 -10.64 -2.56 12.20
C SER A 66 -9.23 -2.80 12.72
N PHE A 67 -8.58 -1.74 13.18
CA PHE A 67 -7.23 -1.82 13.74
C PHE A 67 -7.30 -1.56 15.24
N CYS A 68 -6.66 -2.42 16.04
CA CYS A 68 -6.44 -2.20 17.46
C CYS A 68 -4.94 -2.05 17.75
N HIS A 69 -4.63 -1.29 18.80
CA HIS A 69 -3.25 -0.97 19.22
C HIS A 69 -2.38 -0.33 18.12
N ALA A 70 -2.98 0.17 17.04
CA ALA A 70 -2.28 0.94 16.02
C ALA A 70 -1.93 2.31 16.57
N ASN A 71 -0.65 2.63 16.61
CA ASN A 71 -0.19 3.96 16.99
C ASN A 71 -0.52 5.00 15.90
N GLU A 72 -0.36 6.28 16.23
CA GLU A 72 -0.69 7.40 15.32
C GLU A 72 0.08 7.34 14.00
N ASN A 73 1.33 6.88 14.00
CA ASN A 73 2.14 6.76 12.80
C ASN A 73 1.58 5.69 11.84
N ILE A 74 1.21 4.53 12.37
CA ILE A 74 0.60 3.43 11.62
C ILE A 74 -0.71 3.91 10.98
N LEU A 75 -1.57 4.56 11.78
CA LEU A 75 -2.85 5.10 11.31
C LEU A 75 -2.66 6.19 10.24
N ALA A 76 -1.71 7.11 10.44
CA ALA A 76 -1.43 8.19 9.50
C ALA A 76 -0.97 7.64 8.14
N ILE A 77 -0.05 6.66 8.13
CA ILE A 77 0.46 6.05 6.90
C ILE A 77 -0.66 5.30 6.17
N TYR A 78 -1.45 4.50 6.90
CA TYR A 78 -2.57 3.77 6.29
C TYR A 78 -3.63 4.72 5.71
N ASN A 79 -4.00 5.77 6.44
CA ASN A 79 -4.98 6.75 5.96
C ASN A 79 -4.47 7.52 4.74
N ALA A 80 -3.18 7.88 4.69
CA ALA A 80 -2.58 8.51 3.52
C ALA A 80 -2.68 7.62 2.27
N VAL A 81 -2.41 6.31 2.42
CA VAL A 81 -2.55 5.31 1.36
C VAL A 81 -4.01 5.19 0.91
N LYS A 82 -4.94 5.04 1.85
CA LYS A 82 -6.38 4.93 1.59
C LYS A 82 -6.87 6.15 0.79
N ASN A 83 -6.59 7.35 1.27
CA ASN A 83 -7.02 8.59 0.64
C ASN A 83 -6.43 8.77 -0.77
N THR A 84 -5.17 8.39 -0.97
CA THR A 84 -4.53 8.45 -2.29
C THR A 84 -5.15 7.44 -3.27
N SER A 85 -5.53 6.27 -2.77
CA SER A 85 -6.11 5.19 -3.58
C SER A 85 -7.57 5.48 -3.96
N GLU A 86 -8.32 6.19 -3.12
CA GLU A 86 -9.73 6.55 -3.35
C GLU A 86 -9.89 7.79 -4.25
N ASN A 87 -8.94 8.73 -4.20
CA ASN A 87 -9.00 9.98 -4.97
C ASN A 87 -8.32 9.89 -6.34
N THR A 88 -8.41 8.75 -7.04
CA THR A 88 -7.82 8.57 -8.38
C THR A 88 -8.61 9.32 -9.47
N HIS A 89 -8.81 10.62 -9.31
CA HIS A 89 -8.84 11.54 -10.44
C HIS A 89 -7.38 11.81 -10.82
N GLN A 90 -6.84 10.98 -11.71
CA GLN A 90 -5.58 11.28 -12.36
C GLN A 90 -5.87 12.37 -13.40
N ASP A 91 -5.64 13.62 -13.03
CA ASP A 91 -5.42 14.66 -14.02
C ASP A 91 -4.11 14.31 -14.73
N TYR A 92 -4.25 13.60 -15.85
CA TYR A 92 -3.13 13.36 -16.75
C TYR A 92 -2.82 14.69 -17.42
N GLU A 93 -1.88 15.45 -16.86
CA GLU A 93 -1.17 16.43 -17.68
C GLU A 93 -0.43 15.65 -18.78
N TYR A 94 -0.83 15.88 -20.02
CA TYR A 94 -0.14 15.32 -21.18
C TYR A 94 1.29 15.86 -21.19
N ILE A 95 2.26 15.03 -20.80
CA ILE A 95 3.68 15.35 -20.95
C ILE A 95 4.02 15.14 -22.43
N PRO A 96 4.33 16.20 -23.20
CA PRO A 96 4.74 16.02 -24.59
C PRO A 96 6.07 15.27 -24.63
N VAL A 97 6.06 14.06 -25.17
CA VAL A 97 7.27 13.26 -25.40
C VAL A 97 7.73 13.47 -26.84
N THR A 98 8.81 14.23 -27.01
CA THR A 98 9.49 14.34 -28.30
C THR A 98 10.45 13.17 -28.47
N ARG A 99 10.30 12.41 -29.56
CA ARG A 99 11.20 11.31 -29.93
C ARG A 99 12.19 11.77 -30.99
N PHE A 100 13.44 11.36 -30.84
CA PHE A 100 14.51 11.59 -31.81
C PHE A 100 14.99 10.23 -32.32
N ASN A 101 15.16 10.10 -33.63
CA ASN A 101 15.60 8.87 -34.28
C ASN A 101 17.13 8.81 -34.41
N SER A 102 17.83 9.93 -34.19
CA SER A 102 19.29 9.99 -34.18
C SER A 102 19.83 11.05 -33.21
N ASN A 103 21.12 10.95 -32.90
CA ASN A 103 21.81 11.95 -32.08
C ASN A 103 21.94 13.30 -32.80
N GLU A 104 21.99 13.31 -34.13
CA GLU A 104 21.99 14.53 -34.93
C GLU A 104 20.67 15.31 -34.78
N GLU A 105 19.52 14.61 -34.82
CA GLU A 105 18.20 15.23 -34.61
C GLU A 105 18.08 15.84 -33.21
N LEU A 106 18.57 15.13 -32.17
CA LEU A 106 18.64 15.65 -30.81
C LEU A 106 19.54 16.90 -30.71
N SER A 107 20.73 16.85 -31.33
CA SER A 107 21.69 17.96 -31.32
C SER A 107 21.14 19.20 -32.01
N GLN A 108 20.40 19.02 -33.11
CA GLN A 108 19.70 20.12 -33.80
C GLN A 108 18.61 20.72 -32.92
N PHE A 109 17.78 19.89 -32.28
CA PHE A 109 16.75 20.38 -31.36
C PHE A 109 17.34 21.20 -30.20
N LEU A 110 18.42 20.73 -29.58
CA LEU A 110 19.11 21.42 -28.50
C LEU A 110 19.83 22.70 -28.95
N SER A 111 20.13 22.85 -30.24
CA SER A 111 20.74 24.07 -30.79
C SER A 111 19.73 25.19 -31.04
N ILE A 112 18.43 24.86 -31.06
CA ILE A 112 17.33 25.81 -31.31
C ILE A 112 16.72 26.35 -30.00
N VAL A 113 16.89 25.63 -28.89
CA VAL A 113 16.48 26.01 -27.53
C VAL A 113 17.56 26.86 -26.86
#